data_AF-A0A656Z4Y1-F1
#
_entry.id   AF-A0A656Z4Y1-F1
#
_cell.length_a   1.000
_cell.length_b   1.000
_cell.length_c   1.000
_cell.angle_alpha   90.00
_cell.angle_beta   90.00
_cell.angle_gamma   90.00
#
_symmetry.space_group_name_H-M   'P 1'
#
loop_
_entity.id
_entity.type
_entity.pdbx_description
1 polymer ?
#
loop_
_entity_poly.entity_id
_entity_poly.type
_entity_poly.pdbx_seq_one_letter_code
_entity_poly.pdbx_strand_id
1 'polypeptide(L)'
;MDKQVCHWQEGKVLIFDDAYEHEAWNHTEHTRVVLFVDFVKPLKFPARFVNWALMNLAIFTPFIKEGLDNHNEWEKKFYAQAEQLRNQPKA
;
A
#
# COMPACT_ATOMS: atom_id res chain seq x y z
N MET A 1 -17.10 -1.70 -10.71
CA MET A 1 -17.45 -2.99 -10.07
C MET A 1 -18.17 -2.64 -8.77
N ASP A 2 -19.20 -1.80 -8.82
CA ASP A 2 -19.50 -0.94 -7.66
C ASP A 2 -20.38 -1.61 -6.60
N LYS A 3 -20.52 -2.94 -6.65
CA LYS A 3 -21.40 -3.73 -5.77
C LYS A 3 -20.89 -5.13 -5.45
N GLN A 4 -19.62 -5.44 -5.74
CA GLN A 4 -19.10 -6.79 -5.49
C GLN A 4 -18.44 -6.86 -4.12
N VAL A 5 -18.91 -7.80 -3.29
CA VAL A 5 -18.25 -8.13 -2.02
C VAL A 5 -17.26 -9.26 -2.27
N CYS A 6 -16.00 -9.03 -1.90
CA CYS A 6 -14.92 -10.01 -1.99
C CYS A 6 -14.42 -10.38 -0.60
N HIS A 7 -14.01 -11.64 -0.42
CA HIS A 7 -13.49 -12.15 0.86
C HIS A 7 -12.00 -12.48 0.74
N TRP A 8 -11.22 -11.99 1.70
CA TRP A 8 -9.81 -12.35 1.85
C TRP A 8 -9.68 -13.82 2.26
N GLN A 9 -8.74 -14.52 1.64
CA GLN A 9 -8.40 -15.90 1.95
C GLN A 9 -6.88 -16.01 2.08
N GLU A 10 -6.42 -16.69 3.12
CA GLU A 10 -4.99 -16.89 3.36
C GLU A 10 -4.33 -17.60 2.16
N GLY A 11 -3.16 -17.09 1.75
CA GLY A 11 -2.42 -17.60 0.59
C GLY A 11 -3.03 -17.27 -0.78
N LYS A 12 -4.12 -16.49 -0.84
CA LYS A 12 -4.73 -16.03 -2.10
C LYS A 12 -4.54 -14.54 -2.32
N VAL A 13 -4.53 -14.16 -3.58
CA VAL A 13 -4.42 -12.76 -4.02
C VAL A 13 -5.79 -12.27 -4.48
N LEU A 14 -6.16 -11.07 -4.04
CA LEU A 14 -7.29 -10.32 -4.57
C LEU A 14 -6.72 -9.07 -5.25
N ILE A 15 -7.10 -8.84 -6.50
CA ILE A 15 -6.69 -7.67 -7.28
C ILE A 15 -7.93 -6.83 -7.52
N PHE A 16 -7.86 -5.55 -7.18
CA PHE A 16 -8.91 -4.57 -7.43
C PHE A 16 -8.29 -3.20 -7.75
N ASP A 17 -9.10 -2.30 -8.32
CA ASP A 17 -8.70 -0.92 -8.61
C ASP A 17 -9.14 -0.06 -7.41
N ASP A 18 -8.17 0.44 -6.65
CA ASP A 18 -8.36 1.21 -5.41
C ASP A 18 -8.90 2.62 -5.66
N ALA A 19 -8.89 3.09 -6.91
CA ALA A 19 -9.47 4.38 -7.30
C ALA A 19 -11.01 4.39 -7.26
N TYR A 20 -11.64 3.21 -7.19
CA TYR A 20 -13.07 3.09 -6.93
C TYR A 20 -13.34 3.09 -5.44
N GLU A 21 -14.52 3.59 -5.05
CA GLU A 21 -14.97 3.54 -3.66
C GLU A 21 -15.01 2.09 -3.17
N HIS A 22 -14.27 1.82 -2.09
CA HIS A 22 -14.13 0.50 -1.51
C HIS A 22 -14.09 0.60 0.01
N GLU A 23 -14.63 -0.42 0.68
CA GLU A 23 -14.64 -0.52 2.14
C GLU A 23 -14.19 -1.92 2.57
N ALA A 24 -13.46 -1.98 3.69
CA ALA A 24 -12.94 -3.22 4.24
C ALA A 24 -13.38 -3.39 5.69
N TRP A 25 -14.18 -4.43 5.94
CA TRP A 25 -14.64 -4.79 7.29
C TRP A 25 -13.85 -5.98 7.86
N ASN A 26 -13.64 -5.98 9.18
CA ASN A 26 -13.21 -7.14 9.95
C ASN A 26 -14.19 -7.37 11.11
N HIS A 27 -15.13 -8.30 10.91
CA HIS A 27 -16.12 -8.69 11.93
C HIS A 27 -15.68 -9.94 12.70
N THR A 28 -14.39 -10.07 12.98
CA THR A 28 -13.83 -11.21 13.74
C THR A 28 -13.01 -10.70 14.92
N GLU A 29 -12.88 -11.51 15.96
CA GLU A 29 -12.03 -11.21 17.13
C GLU A 29 -10.53 -11.41 16.84
N HIS A 30 -10.20 -11.91 15.65
CA HIS A 30 -8.84 -12.21 15.24
C HIS A 30 -8.22 -11.06 14.44
N THR A 31 -6.92 -10.86 14.63
CA THR A 31 -6.13 -9.92 13.83
C THR A 31 -5.97 -10.46 12.41
N ARG A 32 -6.45 -9.69 11.42
CA ARG A 32 -6.23 -9.98 9.99
C ARG A 32 -5.12 -9.09 9.45
N VAL A 33 -4.05 -9.70 8.95
CA VAL A 33 -2.95 -9.00 8.27
C VAL A 33 -3.06 -9.24 6.77
N VAL A 34 -2.95 -8.18 5.96
CA VAL A 34 -2.98 -8.24 4.50
C VAL A 34 -1.74 -7.52 3.97
N LEU A 35 -1.10 -8.10 2.96
CA LEU A 35 -0.01 -7.45 2.23
C LEU A 35 -0.61 -6.64 1.07
N PHE A 36 -0.38 -5.33 1.10
CA PHE A 36 -0.70 -4.43 -0.02
C PHE A 36 0.48 -4.38 -0.99
N VAL A 37 0.17 -4.53 -2.28
CA VAL A 37 1.16 -4.43 -3.37
C VAL A 37 0.53 -3.63 -4.51
N ASP A 38 1.00 -2.40 -4.67
CA ASP A 38 0.56 -1.51 -5.75
C ASP A 38 1.50 -1.62 -6.94
N PHE A 39 0.92 -1.69 -8.14
CA PHE A 39 1.68 -1.75 -9.39
C PHE A 39 1.12 -0.78 -10.42
N VAL A 40 1.95 -0.39 -11.38
CA VAL A 40 1.58 0.59 -12.41
C VAL A 40 0.44 0.04 -13.28
N LYS A 41 -0.64 0.83 -13.41
CA LYS A 41 -1.80 0.47 -14.23
C LYS A 41 -1.38 0.24 -15.71
N PRO A 42 -1.72 -0.91 -16.31
CA PRO A 42 -1.38 -1.20 -17.69
C PRO A 42 -2.27 -0.39 -18.65
N LEU A 43 -1.81 0.81 -19.01
CA LEU A 43 -2.49 1.71 -19.94
C LEU A 43 -2.09 1.44 -21.39
N LYS A 44 -2.99 1.74 -22.33
CA LYS A 44 -2.71 1.71 -23.77
C LYS A 44 -2.05 3.01 -24.21
N PHE A 45 -1.38 3.00 -25.37
CA PHE A 45 -0.89 4.22 -26.00
C PHE A 45 -2.10 5.10 -26.45
N PRO A 46 -2.07 6.43 -26.23
CA PRO A 46 -0.97 7.26 -25.73
C PRO A 46 -0.93 7.44 -24.19
N ALA A 47 -1.98 7.03 -23.48
CA ALA A 47 -2.11 7.24 -22.04
C ALA A 47 -0.95 6.64 -21.22
N ARG A 48 -0.37 5.53 -21.66
CA ARG A 48 0.83 4.94 -21.04
C ARG A 48 2.03 5.90 -20.99
N PHE A 49 2.24 6.67 -22.07
CA PHE A 49 3.35 7.62 -22.13
C PHE A 49 3.13 8.79 -21.17
N VAL A 50 1.91 9.32 -21.14
CA VAL A 50 1.54 10.40 -20.21
C VAL A 50 1.68 9.94 -18.75
N ASN A 51 1.18 8.74 -18.41
CA ASN A 51 1.31 8.19 -17.07
C ASN A 51 2.78 8.00 -16.67
N TRP A 52 3.61 7.49 -17.57
CA TRP A 52 5.05 7.36 -17.33
C TRP A 52 5.70 8.73 -17.09
N ALA A 53 5.43 9.73 -17.93
CA ALA A 53 5.99 11.07 -17.79
C ALA A 53 5.58 11.71 -16.46
N LEU A 54 4.29 11.62 -16.10
CA LEU A 54 3.78 12.11 -14.82
C LEU A 54 4.48 11.45 -13.64
N MET A 55 4.58 10.12 -13.59
CA MET A 55 5.23 9.41 -12.48
C MET A 55 6.70 9.78 -12.32
N ASN A 56 7.45 9.94 -13.43
CA ASN A 56 8.86 10.30 -13.38
C ASN A 56 9.08 11.78 -13.00
N LEU A 57 8.14 12.66 -13.33
CA LEU A 57 8.23 14.08 -13.00
C LEU A 57 7.66 14.41 -11.61
N ALA A 58 6.73 13.60 -11.12
CA ALA A 58 6.04 13.84 -9.86
C ALA A 58 7.00 13.86 -8.65
N ILE A 59 8.09 13.08 -8.70
CA ILE A 59 9.13 13.03 -7.65
C ILE A 59 9.80 14.40 -7.42
N PHE A 60 9.81 15.28 -8.42
CA PHE A 60 10.39 16.62 -8.28
C PHE A 60 9.45 17.62 -7.59
N THR A 61 8.21 17.23 -7.30
CA THR A 61 7.27 18.11 -6.60
C THR A 61 7.55 18.13 -5.09
N PRO A 62 7.48 19.31 -4.43
CA PRO A 62 7.72 19.41 -2.99
C PRO A 62 6.81 18.49 -2.17
N PHE A 63 5.55 18.35 -2.59
CA PHE A 63 4.54 17.53 -1.91
C PHE A 63 4.93 16.05 -1.81
N ILE A 64 5.43 15.46 -2.90
CA ILE A 64 5.84 14.05 -2.90
C ILE A 64 7.16 13.87 -2.14
N LYS A 65 8.09 14.81 -2.27
CA LYS A 65 9.37 14.73 -1.55
C LYS A 65 9.16 14.77 -0.04
N GLU A 66 8.32 15.69 0.45
CA GLU A 66 7.97 15.78 1.87
C GLU A 66 7.28 14.51 2.37
N GLY A 67 6.34 13.97 1.57
CA GLY A 67 5.70 12.69 1.86
C GLY A 67 6.71 11.53 1.97
N LEU A 68 7.68 11.48 1.06
CA LEU A 68 8.73 10.46 1.06
C LEU A 68 9.66 10.59 2.27
N ASP A 69 10.08 11.82 2.61
CA ASP A 69 10.94 12.07 3.76
C ASP A 69 10.24 11.67 5.07
N ASN A 70 8.97 12.04 5.23
CA ASN A 70 8.14 11.65 6.37
C ASN A 70 7.96 10.12 6.45
N HIS A 71 7.72 9.46 5.31
CA HIS A 71 7.60 8.00 5.25
C HIS A 71 8.90 7.32 5.69
N ASN A 72 10.05 7.77 5.19
CA ASN A 72 11.36 7.23 5.55
C ASN A 72 11.67 7.41 7.06
N GLU A 73 11.30 8.55 7.64
CA GLU A 73 11.47 8.77 9.08
C GLU A 73 10.59 7.85 9.92
N TRP A 74 9.33 7.66 9.51
CA TRP A 74 8.43 6.72 10.14
C TRP A 74 8.97 5.29 10.05
N GLU A 75 9.45 4.89 8.87
CA GLU A 75 9.98 3.55 8.60
C GLU A 75 11.16 3.21 9.53
N LYS A 76 12.11 4.14 9.68
CA LYS A 76 13.24 3.97 10.62
C LYS A 76 12.78 3.75 12.06
N LYS A 77 11.81 4.54 12.53
CA LYS A 77 11.26 4.43 13.90
C LYS A 77 10.52 3.10 14.08
N PHE A 78 9.70 2.72 13.10
CA PHE A 78 8.92 1.49 13.10
C PHE A 78 9.82 0.26 13.20
N TYR A 79 10.84 0.15 12.35
CA TYR A 79 11.74 -1.00 12.38
C TYR A 79 12.62 -1.05 13.63
N ALA A 80 13.08 0.10 14.14
CA ALA A 80 13.80 0.14 15.42
C ALA A 80 12.94 -0.41 16.57
N GLN A 81 11.65 -0.05 16.63
CA GLN A 81 10.71 -0.59 17.62
C GLN A 81 10.43 -2.07 17.40
N ALA A 82 10.20 -2.49 16.15
CA ALA A 82 9.96 -3.88 15.80
C ALA A 82 11.15 -4.79 16.16
N GLU A 83 12.38 -4.30 15.96
CA GLU A 83 13.60 -5.01 16.35
C GLU A 83 13.74 -5.13 17.88
N GLN A 84 13.43 -4.07 18.62
CA GLN A 84 13.40 -4.13 20.09
C GLN A 84 12.39 -5.17 20.59
N LEU A 85 11.18 -5.20 20.03
CA LEU A 85 10.15 -6.18 20.36
C LEU A 85 10.57 -7.61 20.00
N ARG A 86 11.19 -7.81 18.83
CA ARG A 86 11.71 -9.12 18.40
C ARG A 86 12.79 -9.66 19.34
N ASN A 87 13.64 -8.78 19.85
CA ASN A 87 14.79 -9.14 20.69
C ASN A 87 14.45 -9.17 22.20
N GLN A 88 13.21 -8.85 22.60
CA GLN A 88 12.78 -9.00 24.00
C GLN A 88 12.79 -10.49 24.39
N PRO A 89 13.40 -10.86 25.54
CA PRO A 89 13.33 -12.23 26.02
C PRO A 89 11.86 -12.59 26.30
N LYS A 90 11.40 -13.72 25.74
CA LYS A 90 10.09 -14.28 26.08
C LYS A 90 10.10 -14.63 27.57
N ALA A 91 9.14 -14.08 28.32
CA ALA A 91 8.86 -14.47 29.70
C ALA A 91 8.37 -15.92 29.77
#